data_AF-A0A2T9Y1S7-F1
#
_entry.id   AF-A0A2T9Y1S7-F1
#
_cell.length_a   1.000
_cell.length_b   1.000
_cell.length_c   1.000
_cell.angle_alpha   90.00
_cell.angle_beta   90.00
_cell.angle_gamma   90.00
#
_symmetry.space_group_name_H-M   'P 1'
#
loop_
_entity.id
_entity.type
_entity.pdbx_description
1 polymer ?
#
loop_
_entity_poly.entity_id
_entity_poly.type
_entity_poly.pdbx_seq_one_letter_code
_entity_poly.pdbx_strand_id
1 'polypeptide(L)'
;NDFNIPDYCYTDAKCFERCKNKFNSCCGNVEDVIINAWIGPKNTVTPLHYDTFHNLFCQVAGYKYVKLLSHKFSSQVYPYDPSTMLSNTSQVDAEFPNLEKHSEFCSLPFLECILSPGDLLYIPPKYWHYLRSLSVSTSISMWF
;
A
#
# COMPACT_ATOMS: atom_id res chain seq x y z
N ASN A 1 2.07 4.85 26.49
CA ASN A 1 2.58 4.25 25.25
C ASN A 1 1.70 3.08 24.90
N ASP A 2 0.68 3.34 24.09
CA ASP A 2 -0.36 2.34 23.77
C ASP A 2 0.08 1.37 22.67
N PHE A 3 1.23 1.64 22.05
CA PHE A 3 1.86 0.81 21.03
C PHE A 3 3.36 0.72 21.33
N ASN A 4 3.87 -0.51 21.47
CA ASN A 4 5.31 -0.79 21.54
C ASN A 4 5.70 -1.46 20.23
N ILE A 5 6.67 -0.88 19.53
CA ILE A 5 7.31 -1.50 18.38
C ILE A 5 8.29 -2.54 18.96
N PRO A 6 8.14 -3.84 18.68
CA PRO A 6 9.04 -4.84 19.21
C PRO A 6 10.46 -4.63 18.66
N ASP A 7 11.46 -4.71 19.53
CA ASP A 7 12.90 -4.52 19.23
C ASP A 7 13.45 -5.51 18.17
N TYR A 8 12.67 -6.52 17.78
CA TYR A 8 13.05 -7.57 16.82
C TYR A 8 12.64 -7.28 15.38
N CYS A 9 11.87 -6.23 15.10
CA CYS A 9 11.60 -5.77 13.74
C CYS A 9 12.44 -4.51 13.44
N TYR A 10 13.75 -4.68 13.30
CA TYR A 10 14.60 -3.66 12.68
C TYR A 10 14.79 -4.03 11.21
N THR A 11 14.38 -3.13 10.32
CA THR A 11 14.88 -3.10 8.94
C THR A 11 16.04 -2.12 8.96
N ASP A 12 17.22 -2.53 8.51
CA ASP A 12 18.29 -1.57 8.30
C ASP A 12 17.90 -0.62 7.18
N ALA A 13 17.38 0.56 7.54
CA ALA A 13 17.20 1.67 6.63
C ALA A 13 18.55 2.19 6.10
N LYS A 14 19.69 1.81 6.73
CA LYS A 14 21.01 2.07 6.15
C LYS A 14 21.18 1.21 4.92
N CYS A 15 20.87 1.83 3.81
CA CYS A 15 21.17 1.39 2.47
C CYS A 15 22.58 0.76 2.45
N PHE A 16 22.68 -0.53 2.10
CA PHE A 16 23.97 -1.20 1.89
C PHE A 16 24.84 -0.27 1.03
N GLU A 17 26.07 0.03 1.45
CA GLU A 17 26.95 1.03 0.81
C GLU A 17 27.08 0.86 -0.72
N ARG A 18 26.78 -0.34 -1.22
CA ARG A 18 26.68 -0.73 -2.63
C ARG A 18 25.70 0.10 -3.47
N CYS A 19 24.76 0.84 -2.87
CA CYS A 19 23.73 1.60 -3.59
C CYS A 19 23.97 3.11 -3.64
N LYS A 20 25.07 3.63 -3.06
CA LYS A 20 25.39 5.08 -2.99
C LYS A 20 25.42 5.80 -4.35
N ASN A 21 25.59 5.08 -5.46
CA ASN A 21 25.76 5.66 -6.80
C ASN A 21 24.58 5.46 -7.77
N LYS A 22 23.42 4.97 -7.30
CA LYS A 22 22.22 4.85 -8.14
C LYS A 22 21.19 5.88 -7.70
N PHE A 23 20.86 6.79 -8.60
CA PHE A 23 19.86 7.87 -8.44
C PHE A 23 18.42 7.39 -8.14
N ASN A 24 18.20 6.08 -8.09
CA ASN A 24 16.97 5.45 -7.63
C ASN A 24 17.29 4.68 -6.35
N SER A 25 16.90 5.25 -5.20
CA SER A 25 16.97 4.65 -3.87
C SER A 25 16.51 3.19 -3.93
N CYS A 26 17.46 2.27 -3.79
CA CYS A 26 17.18 0.84 -3.73
C CYS A 26 16.68 0.40 -2.33
N CYS A 27 16.56 1.34 -1.37
CA CYS A 27 16.62 1.04 0.06
C CYS A 27 15.50 1.70 0.88
N GLY A 28 14.46 2.26 0.27
CA GLY A 28 13.37 2.89 1.00
C GLY A 28 13.77 4.21 1.68
N ASN A 29 13.12 4.55 2.78
CA ASN A 29 13.32 5.81 3.50
C ASN A 29 14.65 5.77 4.27
N VAL A 30 15.56 6.69 3.97
CA VAL A 30 16.95 6.68 4.44
C VAL A 30 17.18 7.36 5.79
N GLU A 31 16.16 8.05 6.32
CA GLU A 31 16.32 8.88 7.52
C GLU A 31 15.63 8.31 8.76
N ASP A 32 14.39 7.76 8.68
CA ASP A 32 13.69 7.07 9.78
C ASP A 32 12.40 6.36 9.31
N VAL A 33 11.84 5.41 10.08
CA VAL A 33 10.55 4.78 9.76
C VAL A 33 9.40 5.77 9.95
N ILE A 34 8.58 5.99 8.92
CA ILE A 34 7.38 6.84 9.02
C ILE A 34 6.19 5.98 9.48
N ILE A 35 5.55 6.38 10.57
CA ILE A 35 4.43 5.63 11.16
C ILE A 35 3.14 6.44 11.01
N ASN A 36 2.13 5.84 10.38
CA ASN A 36 0.81 6.45 10.23
C ASN A 36 -0.27 5.57 10.87
N ALA A 37 -1.28 6.21 11.46
CA ALA A 37 -2.47 5.55 12.00
C ALA A 37 -3.68 5.80 11.11
N TRP A 38 -4.45 4.74 10.85
CA TRP A 38 -5.63 4.74 10.00
C TRP A 38 -6.84 4.33 10.83
N ILE A 39 -7.71 5.27 11.15
CA ILE A 39 -8.91 5.02 11.97
C ILE A 39 -10.13 5.43 11.16
N GLY A 40 -11.10 4.54 11.01
CA GLY A 40 -12.28 4.83 10.22
C GLY A 40 -13.46 3.88 10.46
N PRO A 41 -14.68 4.31 10.10
CA PRO A 41 -15.87 3.47 10.17
C PRO A 41 -15.85 2.34 9.13
N LYS A 42 -16.84 1.45 9.22
CA LYS A 42 -17.14 0.48 8.16
C LYS A 42 -17.33 1.21 6.83
N ASN A 43 -16.84 0.58 5.75
CA ASN A 43 -16.86 1.05 4.37
C ASN A 43 -15.93 2.23 4.05
N THR A 44 -15.03 2.65 4.94
CA THR A 44 -13.93 3.54 4.53
C THR A 44 -13.07 2.86 3.48
N VAL A 45 -12.89 3.53 2.34
CA VAL A 45 -12.12 3.07 1.19
C VAL A 45 -10.87 3.91 1.03
N THR A 46 -9.74 3.23 0.83
CA THR A 46 -8.53 3.81 0.25
C THR A 46 -8.46 3.33 -1.21
N PRO A 47 -8.64 4.24 -2.20
CA PRO A 47 -8.62 3.88 -3.62
C PRO A 47 -7.33 3.17 -4.04
N LEU A 48 -7.36 2.49 -5.18
CA LEU A 48 -6.19 1.77 -5.69
C LEU A 48 -5.07 2.77 -6.00
N HIS A 49 -3.97 2.67 -5.27
CA HIS A 49 -2.81 3.56 -5.42
C HIS A 49 -1.53 2.80 -5.08
N TYR A 50 -0.37 3.43 -5.27
CA TYR A 50 0.89 2.88 -4.78
C TYR A 50 1.70 3.90 -3.98
N ASP A 51 2.53 3.38 -3.07
CA ASP A 51 3.52 4.15 -2.31
C ASP A 51 4.93 3.90 -2.84
N THR A 52 5.85 4.81 -2.56
CA THR A 52 7.27 4.69 -2.96
C THR A 52 8.13 3.90 -1.97
N PHE A 53 7.62 3.66 -0.76
CA PHE A 53 8.35 3.01 0.32
C PHE A 53 7.93 1.55 0.51
N HIS A 54 8.74 0.78 1.22
CA HIS A 54 8.28 -0.49 1.77
C HIS A 54 7.25 -0.19 2.86
N ASN A 55 6.20 -1.00 2.97
CA ASN A 55 5.17 -0.79 3.98
C ASN A 55 4.84 -2.10 4.71
N LEU A 56 4.96 -2.07 6.03
CA LEU A 56 4.35 -3.08 6.90
C LEU A 56 3.03 -2.50 7.43
N PHE A 57 1.92 -3.04 6.94
CA PHE A 57 0.56 -2.62 7.27
C PHE A 57 -0.04 -3.59 8.30
N CYS A 58 -0.11 -3.15 9.55
CA CYS A 58 -0.62 -3.92 10.68
C CYS A 58 -2.10 -3.58 10.93
N GLN A 59 -2.95 -4.61 10.95
CA GLN A 59 -4.35 -4.45 11.32
C GLN A 59 -4.51 -4.61 12.83
N VAL A 60 -4.89 -3.53 13.52
CA VAL A 60 -4.99 -3.51 14.99
C VAL A 60 -6.38 -3.92 15.45
N ALA A 61 -7.42 -3.34 14.86
CA ALA A 61 -8.81 -3.62 15.24
C ALA A 61 -9.72 -3.61 14.01
N GLY A 62 -10.75 -4.45 14.00
CA GLY A 62 -11.63 -4.62 12.86
C GLY A 62 -10.98 -5.34 11.67
N TYR A 63 -11.68 -5.36 10.54
CA TYR A 63 -11.29 -6.13 9.35
C TYR A 63 -11.17 -5.23 8.12
N LYS A 64 -10.17 -5.51 7.26
CA LYS A 64 -10.00 -4.81 5.97
C LYS A 64 -9.89 -5.82 4.83
N TYR A 65 -10.66 -5.62 3.78
CA TYR A 65 -10.45 -6.28 2.50
C TYR A 65 -9.36 -5.53 1.74
N VAL A 66 -8.41 -6.27 1.17
CA VAL A 66 -7.26 -5.72 0.45
C VAL A 66 -7.13 -6.38 -0.92
N LYS A 67 -6.85 -5.57 -1.94
CA LYS A 67 -6.37 -6.04 -3.25
C LYS A 67 -4.97 -5.51 -3.49
N LEU A 68 -4.08 -6.36 -4.00
CA LEU A 68 -2.70 -6.03 -4.35
C LEU A 68 -2.42 -6.39 -5.81
N LEU A 69 -1.70 -5.51 -6.50
CA LEU A 69 -1.26 -5.74 -7.87
C LEU A 69 0.16 -5.25 -8.07
N SER A 70 0.95 -6.07 -8.75
CA SER A 70 2.35 -5.76 -9.07
C SER A 70 2.44 -4.53 -9.98
N HIS A 71 3.45 -3.68 -9.72
CA HIS A 71 3.79 -2.52 -10.56
C HIS A 71 4.02 -2.84 -12.04
N LYS A 72 4.25 -4.11 -12.41
CA LYS A 72 4.36 -4.53 -13.82
C LYS A 72 3.07 -4.27 -14.63
N PHE A 73 1.95 -4.06 -13.95
CA PHE A 73 0.64 -3.80 -14.55
C PHE A 73 0.20 -2.32 -14.44
N SER A 74 1.11 -1.40 -14.09
CA SER A 74 0.77 0.03 -13.86
C SER A 74 0.06 0.70 -15.04
N SER A 75 0.33 0.30 -16.28
CA SER A 75 -0.34 0.86 -17.46
C SER A 75 -1.81 0.44 -17.58
N GLN A 76 -2.20 -0.68 -16.95
CA GLN A 76 -3.53 -1.29 -17.05
C GLN A 76 -4.45 -0.91 -15.89
N VAL A 77 -3.95 -0.11 -14.93
CA VAL A 77 -4.75 0.47 -13.84
C VAL A 77 -5.05 1.95 -14.06
N TYR A 78 -4.76 2.49 -15.24
CA TYR A 78 -5.18 3.83 -15.66
C TYR A 78 -4.85 4.91 -14.61
N PRO A 79 -3.57 5.12 -14.27
CA PRO A 79 -3.17 6.19 -13.34
C PRO A 79 -3.62 7.56 -13.85
N TYR A 80 -3.77 8.54 -12.95
CA TYR A 80 -3.91 9.93 -13.37
C TYR A 80 -2.63 10.44 -14.05
N ASP A 81 -2.76 11.58 -14.74
CA ASP A 81 -1.66 12.19 -15.49
C ASP A 81 -0.40 12.38 -14.61
N PRO A 82 0.81 12.02 -15.09
CA PRO A 82 2.06 12.13 -14.34
C PRO A 82 2.37 13.54 -13.81
N SER A 83 1.85 14.59 -14.44
CA SER A 83 2.01 15.99 -14.00
C SER A 83 1.15 16.35 -12.79
N THR A 84 0.24 15.47 -12.38
CA THR A 84 -0.68 15.70 -11.25
C THR A 84 -0.19 15.06 -9.96
N MET A 85 -0.68 15.58 -8.84
CA MET A 85 -0.45 15.01 -7.50
C MET A 85 -1.08 13.61 -7.31
N LEU A 86 -1.90 13.14 -8.26
CA LEU A 86 -2.62 11.86 -8.20
C LEU A 86 -2.01 10.81 -9.13
N SER A 87 -0.82 11.06 -9.69
CA SER A 87 -0.15 10.16 -10.64
C SER A 87 0.10 8.74 -10.10
N ASN A 88 0.11 8.56 -8.79
CA ASN A 88 0.20 7.26 -8.12
C ASN A 88 -1.16 6.62 -7.79
N THR A 89 -2.27 7.21 -8.21
CA THR A 89 -3.64 6.76 -7.93
C THR A 89 -4.33 6.34 -9.22
N SER A 90 -5.08 5.25 -9.17
CA SER A 90 -5.85 4.71 -10.29
C SER A 90 -7.14 5.51 -10.48
N GLN A 91 -7.54 5.68 -11.74
CA GLN A 91 -8.86 6.20 -12.11
C GLN A 91 -9.98 5.15 -11.97
N VAL A 92 -9.62 3.89 -11.71
CA VAL A 92 -10.55 2.75 -11.69
C VAL A 92 -11.02 2.46 -10.26
N ASP A 93 -12.33 2.30 -10.08
CA ASP A 93 -12.86 1.66 -8.87
C ASP A 93 -12.49 0.17 -8.88
N ALA A 94 -11.67 -0.26 -7.94
CA ALA A 94 -11.10 -1.61 -7.92
C ALA A 94 -12.11 -2.72 -7.57
N GLU A 95 -13.28 -2.38 -7.04
CA GLU A 95 -14.38 -3.33 -6.79
C GLU A 95 -15.47 -3.23 -7.87
N PHE A 96 -15.70 -2.03 -8.41
CA PHE A 96 -16.74 -1.78 -9.41
C PHE A 96 -16.18 -1.10 -10.68
N PRO A 97 -15.26 -1.74 -11.42
CA PRO A 97 -14.63 -1.14 -12.58
C PRO A 97 -15.64 -0.89 -13.71
N ASN A 98 -15.59 0.30 -14.33
CA ASN A 98 -16.31 0.58 -15.57
C ASN A 98 -15.60 -0.11 -16.75
N LEU A 99 -16.13 -1.23 -17.23
CA LEU A 99 -15.50 -2.06 -18.26
C LEU A 99 -15.57 -1.51 -19.67
N GLU A 100 -16.47 -0.56 -19.94
CA GLU A 100 -16.49 0.15 -21.22
C GLU A 100 -15.24 1.03 -21.36
N LYS A 101 -14.75 1.59 -20.24
CA LYS A 101 -13.57 2.46 -20.21
C LYS A 101 -12.28 1.72 -19.84
N HIS A 102 -12.37 0.66 -19.03
CA HIS A 102 -11.24 -0.01 -18.40
C HIS A 102 -11.28 -1.53 -18.65
N SER A 103 -11.44 -1.93 -19.91
CA SER A 103 -11.69 -3.32 -20.30
C SER A 103 -10.60 -4.30 -19.86
N GLU A 104 -9.34 -3.87 -19.81
CA GLU A 104 -8.22 -4.72 -19.39
C GLU A 104 -8.21 -5.01 -17.88
N PHE A 105 -8.84 -4.16 -17.08
CA PHE A 105 -8.72 -4.17 -15.61
C PHE A 105 -9.23 -5.46 -14.97
N CYS A 106 -10.32 -6.03 -15.50
CA CYS A 106 -10.92 -7.26 -14.97
C CYS A 106 -10.04 -8.51 -15.13
N SER A 107 -9.07 -8.48 -16.04
CA SER A 107 -8.18 -9.62 -16.29
C SER A 107 -6.92 -9.59 -15.43
N LEU A 108 -6.74 -8.53 -14.63
CA LEU A 108 -5.53 -8.32 -13.85
C LEU A 108 -5.44 -9.33 -12.69
N PRO A 109 -4.26 -9.94 -12.46
CA PRO A 109 -4.10 -10.97 -11.43
C PRO A 109 -3.88 -10.33 -10.06
N PHE A 110 -4.95 -9.77 -9.49
CA PHE A 110 -4.92 -9.26 -8.12
C PHE A 110 -4.68 -10.39 -7.12
N LEU A 111 -3.83 -10.12 -6.13
CA LEU A 111 -3.80 -10.88 -4.89
C LEU A 111 -4.77 -10.24 -3.92
N GLU A 112 -5.59 -11.04 -3.26
CA GLU A 112 -6.64 -10.54 -2.38
C GLU A 112 -6.60 -11.23 -1.03
N CYS A 113 -6.88 -10.46 0.04
CA CYS A 113 -6.99 -11.02 1.37
C CYS A 113 -7.93 -10.18 2.25
N ILE A 114 -8.31 -10.75 3.39
CA ILE A 114 -8.94 -10.01 4.49
C ILE A 114 -7.93 -9.98 5.63
N LEU A 115 -7.53 -8.78 6.04
CA LEU A 115 -6.73 -8.58 7.24
C LEU A 115 -7.64 -8.59 8.47
N SER A 116 -7.29 -9.43 9.42
CA SER A 116 -7.91 -9.56 10.75
C SER A 116 -7.02 -8.87 11.80
N PRO A 117 -7.56 -8.57 13.00
CA PRO A 117 -6.75 -8.04 14.10
C PRO A 117 -5.53 -8.92 14.40
N GLY A 118 -4.33 -8.33 14.39
CA GLY A 118 -3.05 -9.02 14.58
C GLY A 118 -2.32 -9.37 13.30
N ASP A 119 -2.98 -9.30 12.13
CA ASP A 119 -2.33 -9.58 10.85
C ASP A 119 -1.38 -8.45 10.42
N LEU A 120 -0.26 -8.84 9.82
CA LEU A 120 0.72 -7.95 9.23
C LEU A 120 0.83 -8.21 7.73
N LEU A 121 0.53 -7.20 6.91
CA LEU A 121 0.67 -7.26 5.46
C LEU A 121 1.93 -6.50 5.03
N TYR A 122 2.82 -7.18 4.33
CA TYR A 122 3.93 -6.52 3.65
C TYR A 122 3.51 -6.07 2.24
N ILE A 123 3.69 -4.78 1.95
CA ILE A 123 3.42 -4.17 0.64
C ILE A 123 4.76 -3.64 0.10
N PRO A 124 5.29 -4.22 -0.99
CA PRO A 124 6.53 -3.73 -1.59
C PRO A 124 6.37 -2.34 -2.24
N PRO A 125 7.47 -1.60 -2.44
CA PRO A 125 7.43 -0.33 -3.17
C PRO A 125 6.74 -0.47 -4.52
N LYS A 126 5.91 0.53 -4.84
CA LYS A 126 5.14 0.65 -6.07
C LYS A 126 4.10 -0.46 -6.31
N TYR A 127 3.87 -1.38 -5.36
CA TYR A 127 2.72 -2.27 -5.47
C TYR A 127 1.44 -1.47 -5.33
N TRP A 128 0.56 -1.65 -6.31
CA TRP A 128 -0.77 -1.08 -6.27
C TRP A 128 -1.58 -1.79 -5.21
N HIS A 129 -2.24 -1.03 -4.36
CA HIS A 129 -3.01 -1.57 -3.26
C HIS A 129 -4.30 -0.78 -3.05
N TYR A 130 -5.39 -1.52 -2.86
CA TYR A 130 -6.74 -1.01 -2.55
C TYR A 130 -7.15 -1.59 -1.21
N LEU A 131 -7.79 -0.78 -0.36
CA LEU A 131 -8.27 -1.23 0.94
C LEU A 131 -9.70 -0.75 1.18
N ARG A 132 -10.55 -1.63 1.72
CA ARG A 132 -11.87 -1.28 2.25
C ARG A 132 -12.09 -1.85 3.64
N SER A 133 -12.52 -0.99 4.56
CA SER A 133 -12.88 -1.38 5.92
C SER A 133 -14.19 -2.16 5.93
N LEU A 134 -14.18 -3.40 6.44
CA LEU A 134 -15.35 -4.26 6.59
C LEU A 134 -16.11 -4.03 7.91
N SER A 135 -15.47 -3.35 8.86
CA SER A 135 -16.00 -2.92 10.15
C SER A 135 -15.43 -1.55 10.51
N VAL A 136 -15.83 -0.99 11.67
CA VAL A 136 -14.99 0.05 12.32
C VAL A 136 -13.59 -0.54 12.48
N SER A 137 -12.57 0.21 12.07
CA SER A 137 -11.22 -0.32 11.94
C SER A 137 -10.14 0.65 12.38
N THR A 138 -9.05 0.08 12.90
CA THR A 138 -7.80 0.75 13.22
C THR A 138 -6.65 -0.05 12.62
N SER A 139 -5.75 0.63 11.90
CA SER A 139 -4.54 0.03 11.32
C SER A 139 -3.34 0.96 11.53
N ILE A 140 -2.14 0.40 11.55
CA ILE A 140 -0.88 1.13 11.59
C ILE A 140 -0.05 0.76 10.37
N SER A 141 0.44 1.75 9.62
CA SER A 141 1.41 1.52 8.53
C SER A 141 2.79 2.01 8.95
N MET A 142 3.82 1.23 8.64
CA MET A 142 5.22 1.57 8.88
C MET A 142 5.95 1.61 7.54
N TRP A 143 6.27 2.82 7.08
CA TRP A 143 6.98 3.06 5.83
C TRP A 143 8.50 3.18 6.06
N PHE A 144 9.27 2.37 5.33
CA PHE A 144 10.73 2.30 5.44
C PHE A 144 11.42 2.07 4.09
#